data_AF-A0A3A4VA08-F1
#
_entry.id   AF-A0A3A4VA08-F1
#
_cell.length_a   1.000
_cell.length_b   1.000
_cell.length_c   1.000
_cell.angle_alpha   90.00
_cell.angle_beta   90.00
_cell.angle_gamma   90.00
#
_symmetry.space_group_name_H-M   'P 1'
#
loop_
_entity.id
_entity.type
_entity.pdbx_description
1 polymer ?
#
loop_
_entity_poly.entity_id
_entity_poly.type
_entity_poly.pdbx_seq_one_letter_code
_entity_poly.pdbx_strand_id
1 'polypeptide(L)'
;MKIQKLVIDKSIFTKLILVFIVLLGLFFRTYKLENYYVFEHDQDLYSWIVKDILVDHHFRLIGQLTSVDGVFIGPFFYYLLVPFFAIMNLDPIAATISSTILGLLTVISVYFIFSNMFTKTTGIVGATLYAVTISTVFWDRWVVPTQPTLLWSFWYLYALFSLLRGNQRAFPLLGLLFGLIWHVHIALLPLVPLSLIAFLFSKKQLRIKSVLLLVAFFMVLTAPFWIFEFRHNFQQINGFVSSLTIYREEPEGYTRLTKIFDAASGAFAQSLLWGVKIPVFFSYLLFLLTLTFLKIKKSITSPQLLIIILWIVLLVVSQLLSKRGVSEYYFANFIALNLLVFSLLISILDFVRRWLVAVILVGIVLTNTFWLFQVQEFKNSYLYKKQAVDFIKKDADSKDFFCISINYITNPGAAVGFRYLFWWKDANIIRPGSNAPIYNIVIPWQVSANEVDAYFGSVGVILPETGNFKDEKVCDDSNNYLDPLLGFTK
;
A
#
# COMPACT_ATOMS: atom_id res chain seq x y z
N MET A 1 -53.93 18.72 7.34
CA MET A 1 -52.73 18.59 6.49
C MET A 1 -52.08 17.22 6.78
N LYS A 2 -52.36 16.20 5.95
CA LYS A 2 -51.80 14.84 6.15
C LYS A 2 -50.36 14.85 5.65
N ILE A 3 -49.40 14.85 6.57
CA ILE A 3 -47.98 14.61 6.25
C ILE A 3 -47.90 13.16 5.76
N GLN A 4 -47.83 12.97 4.44
CA GLN A 4 -47.46 11.68 3.86
C GLN A 4 -46.06 11.34 4.37
N LYS A 5 -45.98 10.36 5.27
CA LYS A 5 -44.71 9.71 5.61
C LYS A 5 -44.13 9.16 4.30
N LEU A 6 -43.08 9.79 3.80
CA LEU A 6 -42.20 9.23 2.79
C LEU A 6 -41.66 7.90 3.34
N VAL A 7 -42.30 6.80 2.97
CA VAL A 7 -41.80 5.45 3.25
C VAL A 7 -40.68 5.20 2.26
N ILE A 8 -39.47 5.62 2.61
CA ILE A 8 -38.27 5.25 1.86
C ILE A 8 -38.11 3.73 2.00
N ASP A 9 -38.06 3.03 0.87
CA ASP A 9 -37.75 1.60 0.84
C ASP A 9 -36.43 1.33 1.58
N LYS A 10 -36.43 0.37 2.51
CA LYS A 10 -35.25 -0.02 3.29
C LYS A 10 -34.06 -0.41 2.40
N SER A 11 -34.32 -0.95 1.21
CA SER A 11 -33.30 -1.25 0.21
C SER A 11 -32.63 0.01 -0.34
N ILE A 12 -33.44 1.02 -0.69
CA ILE A 12 -32.97 2.32 -1.18
C ILE A 12 -32.16 3.04 -0.10
N PHE A 13 -32.67 3.06 1.14
CA PHE A 13 -31.98 3.69 2.27
C PHE A 13 -30.58 3.10 2.53
N THR A 14 -30.45 1.76 2.47
CA THR A 14 -29.16 1.08 2.64
C THR A 14 -28.17 1.46 1.53
N LYS A 15 -28.65 1.58 0.29
CA LYS A 15 -27.82 2.01 -0.85
C LYS A 15 -27.35 3.46 -0.67
N LEU A 16 -28.22 4.36 -0.21
CA LEU A 16 -27.86 5.76 0.08
C LEU A 16 -26.79 5.85 1.18
N ILE A 17 -26.89 5.05 2.24
CA ILE A 17 -25.86 4.98 3.29
C ILE A 17 -24.52 4.52 2.68
N LEU A 18 -24.52 3.49 1.84
CA LEU A 18 -23.30 3.00 1.21
C LEU A 18 -22.67 4.07 0.30
N VAL A 19 -23.48 4.77 -0.50
CA VAL A 19 -23.00 5.89 -1.33
C VAL A 19 -22.37 6.97 -0.46
N PHE A 20 -23.02 7.34 0.65
CA PHE A 20 -22.46 8.31 1.59
C PHE A 20 -21.12 7.85 2.19
N ILE A 21 -21.01 6.58 2.61
CA ILE A 21 -19.76 6.00 3.13
C ILE A 21 -18.65 6.03 2.06
N VAL A 22 -18.98 5.72 0.80
CA VAL A 22 -18.01 5.78 -0.30
C VAL A 22 -17.56 7.22 -0.57
N LEU A 23 -18.48 8.19 -0.54
CA LEU A 23 -18.13 9.61 -0.67
C LEU A 23 -17.27 10.11 0.49
N LEU A 24 -17.55 9.69 1.72
CA LEU A 24 -16.66 9.93 2.86
C LEU A 24 -15.28 9.31 2.64
N GLY A 25 -15.24 8.05 2.20
CA GLY A 25 -13.99 7.35 1.91
C GLY A 25 -13.17 8.04 0.82
N LEU A 26 -13.83 8.61 -0.19
CA LEU A 26 -13.21 9.41 -1.26
C LEU A 26 -12.63 10.69 -0.67
N PHE A 27 -13.43 11.47 0.07
CA PHE A 27 -12.99 12.70 0.71
C PHE A 27 -11.74 12.49 1.59
N PHE A 28 -11.74 11.46 2.45
CA PHE A 28 -10.60 11.16 3.32
C PHE A 28 -9.32 10.82 2.55
N ARG A 29 -9.44 10.14 1.40
CA ARG A 29 -8.28 9.73 0.58
C ARG A 29 -7.76 10.86 -0.32
N THR A 30 -8.61 11.82 -0.71
CA THR A 30 -8.24 12.93 -1.60
C THR A 30 -8.02 14.26 -0.90
N TYR A 31 -8.30 14.37 0.40
CA TYR A 31 -8.04 15.58 1.17
C TYR A 31 -6.53 15.92 1.17
N LYS A 32 -6.21 17.13 0.67
CA LYS A 32 -4.84 17.61 0.42
C LYS A 32 -3.98 16.54 -0.26
N LEU A 33 -4.45 16.09 -1.42
CA LEU A 33 -3.88 14.95 -2.15
C LEU A 33 -2.36 15.08 -2.34
N GLU A 34 -1.93 16.22 -2.89
CA GLU A 34 -0.52 16.56 -3.16
C GLU A 34 0.33 16.62 -1.89
N ASN A 35 -0.17 17.25 -0.82
CA ASN A 35 0.58 17.48 0.41
C ASN A 35 0.84 16.22 1.23
N TYR A 36 0.02 15.18 1.07
CA TYR A 36 0.28 13.88 1.71
C TYR A 36 0.56 12.74 0.72
N TYR A 37 0.84 13.05 -0.54
CA TYR A 37 1.40 12.08 -1.46
C TYR A 37 2.91 12.00 -1.24
N VAL A 38 3.36 10.92 -0.61
CA VAL A 38 4.79 10.61 -0.46
C VAL A 38 5.35 10.27 -1.83
N PHE A 39 6.46 10.91 -2.22
CA PHE A 39 7.13 10.65 -3.48
C PHE A 39 8.61 10.37 -3.24
N GLU A 40 8.94 9.11 -2.97
CA GLU A 40 10.29 8.64 -2.62
C GLU A 40 10.77 7.61 -3.65
N HIS A 41 11.70 6.73 -3.25
CA HIS A 41 12.31 5.74 -4.12
C HIS A 41 11.30 4.89 -4.93
N ASP A 42 10.30 4.30 -4.26
CA ASP A 42 9.31 3.45 -4.94
C ASP A 42 8.50 4.23 -5.97
N GLN A 43 8.16 5.49 -5.66
CA GLN A 43 7.34 6.33 -6.53
C GLN A 43 8.12 6.85 -7.73
N ASP A 44 9.39 7.20 -7.54
CA ASP A 44 10.32 7.48 -8.64
C ASP A 44 10.41 6.25 -9.56
N LEU A 45 10.63 5.07 -8.97
CA LEU A 45 10.88 3.83 -9.68
C LEU A 45 9.68 3.34 -10.51
N TYR A 46 8.47 3.33 -9.93
CA TYR A 46 7.30 2.95 -10.74
C TYR A 46 7.02 3.96 -11.85
N SER A 47 7.39 5.23 -11.67
CA SER A 47 7.14 6.26 -12.68
C SER A 47 8.03 5.98 -13.90
N TRP A 48 9.28 5.59 -13.67
CA TRP A 48 10.17 5.07 -14.72
C TRP A 48 9.63 3.80 -15.39
N ILE A 49 9.12 2.83 -14.62
CA ILE A 49 8.49 1.62 -15.18
C ILE A 49 7.29 1.98 -16.09
N VAL A 50 6.47 2.95 -15.67
CA VAL A 50 5.32 3.39 -16.47
C VAL A 50 5.76 4.13 -17.73
N LYS A 51 6.81 4.97 -17.66
CA LYS A 51 7.44 5.61 -18.82
C LYS A 51 7.97 4.58 -19.81
N ASP A 52 8.63 3.53 -19.34
CA ASP A 52 9.08 2.40 -20.16
C ASP A 52 7.93 1.79 -20.97
N ILE A 53 6.78 1.60 -20.34
CA ILE A 53 5.61 0.99 -20.97
C ILE A 53 4.96 1.96 -21.96
N LEU A 54 4.75 3.22 -21.57
CA LEU A 54 4.00 4.21 -22.35
C LEU A 54 4.81 4.87 -23.47
N VAL A 55 6.06 5.21 -23.19
CA VAL A 55 6.94 6.00 -24.07
C VAL A 55 7.88 5.07 -24.82
N ASP A 56 8.57 4.16 -24.12
CA ASP A 56 9.56 3.29 -24.76
C ASP A 56 8.94 2.01 -25.36
N HIS A 57 7.63 1.81 -25.17
CA HIS A 57 6.87 0.62 -25.61
C HIS A 57 7.48 -0.71 -25.14
N HIS A 58 8.14 -0.69 -23.98
CA HIS A 58 8.78 -1.83 -23.37
C HIS A 58 7.86 -2.49 -22.33
N PHE A 59 7.06 -3.47 -22.77
CA PHE A 59 6.18 -4.23 -21.89
C PHE A 59 6.96 -5.08 -20.89
N ARG A 60 6.73 -4.83 -19.59
CA ARG A 60 7.44 -5.49 -18.49
C ARG A 60 6.75 -6.78 -18.04
N LEU A 61 7.53 -7.85 -17.83
CA LEU A 61 7.09 -9.10 -17.18
C LEU A 61 7.25 -9.08 -15.67
N ILE A 62 8.06 -8.16 -15.16
CA ILE A 62 8.43 -7.98 -13.75
C ILE A 62 8.46 -6.49 -13.41
N GLY A 63 8.28 -6.18 -12.14
CA GLY A 63 8.36 -4.84 -11.57
C GLY A 63 9.69 -4.58 -10.87
N GLN A 64 9.62 -3.76 -9.81
CA GLN A 64 10.78 -3.44 -8.98
C GLN A 64 11.40 -4.66 -8.30
N LEU A 65 12.71 -4.59 -8.07
CA LEU A 65 13.45 -5.54 -7.26
C LEU A 65 13.01 -5.42 -5.79
N THR A 66 12.92 -6.55 -5.11
CA THR A 66 12.62 -6.59 -3.67
C THR A 66 13.89 -6.44 -2.83
N SER A 67 13.77 -6.46 -1.50
CA SER A 67 14.92 -6.56 -0.59
C SER A 67 15.66 -7.90 -0.66
N VAL A 68 15.28 -8.77 -1.59
CA VAL A 68 15.90 -10.06 -1.87
C VAL A 68 16.47 -10.00 -3.27
N ASP A 69 17.79 -10.14 -3.36
CA ASP A 69 18.50 -10.05 -4.61
C ASP A 69 17.97 -11.08 -5.62
N GLY A 70 17.75 -10.61 -6.84
CA GLY A 70 17.20 -11.41 -7.92
C GLY A 70 15.71 -11.74 -7.81
N VAL A 71 14.98 -11.26 -6.80
CA VAL A 71 13.53 -11.46 -6.68
C VAL A 71 12.80 -10.15 -6.94
N PHE A 72 11.90 -10.14 -7.92
CA PHE A 72 11.14 -8.97 -8.34
C PHE A 72 9.67 -9.08 -7.95
N ILE A 73 9.01 -7.94 -7.82
CA ILE A 73 7.55 -7.87 -7.66
C ILE A 73 6.88 -8.11 -9.03
N GLY A 74 5.71 -8.74 -9.05
CA GLY A 74 4.97 -8.92 -10.30
C GLY A 74 4.48 -7.61 -10.94
N PRO A 75 4.15 -7.59 -12.24
CA PRO A 75 4.02 -6.33 -13.00
C PRO A 75 2.64 -5.64 -12.91
N PHE A 76 1.61 -6.27 -12.35
CA PHE A 76 0.23 -5.76 -12.43
C PHE A 76 0.01 -4.42 -11.74
N PHE A 77 0.73 -4.12 -10.66
CA PHE A 77 0.63 -2.82 -10.02
C PHE A 77 1.00 -1.69 -11.00
N TYR A 78 2.07 -1.85 -11.76
CA TYR A 78 2.54 -0.84 -12.71
C TYR A 78 1.58 -0.69 -13.89
N TYR A 79 1.06 -1.81 -14.43
CA TYR A 79 0.03 -1.77 -15.47
C TYR A 79 -1.27 -1.10 -15.00
N LEU A 80 -1.60 -1.17 -13.71
CA LEU A 80 -2.74 -0.44 -13.15
C LEU A 80 -2.52 1.08 -13.15
N LEU A 81 -1.27 1.56 -13.13
CA LEU A 81 -0.94 2.99 -13.16
C LEU A 81 -0.99 3.57 -14.59
N VAL A 82 -0.59 2.77 -15.59
CA VAL A 82 -0.48 3.16 -17.01
C VAL A 82 -1.62 4.02 -17.55
N PRO A 83 -2.91 3.64 -17.45
CA PRO A 83 -3.98 4.44 -18.05
C PRO A 83 -4.10 5.84 -17.43
N PHE A 84 -3.78 6.00 -16.14
CA PHE A 84 -3.88 7.28 -15.46
C PHE A 84 -2.70 8.19 -15.79
N PHE A 85 -1.49 7.63 -15.89
CA PHE A 85 -0.33 8.37 -16.38
C PHE A 85 -0.53 8.87 -17.81
N ALA A 86 -1.14 8.05 -18.68
CA ALA A 86 -1.46 8.46 -20.05
C ALA A 86 -2.43 9.66 -20.09
N ILE A 87 -3.48 9.65 -19.25
CA ILE A 87 -4.47 10.73 -19.18
C ILE A 87 -3.87 12.02 -18.58
N MET A 88 -2.91 11.87 -17.64
CA MET A 88 -2.30 12.99 -16.90
C MET A 88 -0.95 13.43 -17.48
N ASN A 89 -0.65 13.11 -18.74
CA ASN A 89 0.60 13.49 -19.41
C ASN A 89 1.85 13.13 -18.58
N LEU A 90 1.89 11.90 -18.09
CA LEU A 90 3.00 11.32 -17.33
C LEU A 90 3.29 12.01 -15.98
N ASP A 91 2.38 12.87 -15.46
CA ASP A 91 2.51 13.41 -14.11
C ASP A 91 2.39 12.27 -13.08
N PRO A 92 3.38 12.05 -12.19
CA PRO A 92 3.33 10.98 -11.19
C PRO A 92 2.17 11.08 -10.20
N ILE A 93 1.51 12.23 -10.07
CA ILE A 93 0.31 12.33 -9.24
C ILE A 93 -0.82 11.42 -9.71
N ALA A 94 -0.80 11.04 -10.99
CA ALA A 94 -1.76 10.10 -11.58
C ALA A 94 -1.82 8.77 -10.82
N ALA A 95 -0.71 8.33 -10.22
CA ALA A 95 -0.65 7.09 -9.44
C ALA A 95 -1.63 7.08 -8.25
N THR A 96 -1.91 8.26 -7.70
CA THR A 96 -2.85 8.40 -6.57
C THR A 96 -4.29 8.06 -6.97
N ILE A 97 -4.65 8.15 -8.25
CA ILE A 97 -5.98 7.79 -8.75
C ILE A 97 -6.18 6.28 -8.63
N SER A 98 -5.21 5.49 -9.09
CA SER A 98 -5.22 4.02 -8.95
C SER A 98 -5.35 3.60 -7.50
N SER A 99 -4.55 4.19 -6.61
CA SER A 99 -4.56 3.88 -5.18
C SER A 99 -5.89 4.25 -4.51
N THR A 100 -6.46 5.41 -4.88
CA THR A 100 -7.78 5.85 -4.40
C THR A 100 -8.88 4.90 -4.84
N ILE A 101 -8.87 4.46 -6.11
CA ILE A 101 -9.82 3.48 -6.63
C ILE A 101 -9.73 2.17 -5.85
N LEU A 102 -8.51 1.65 -5.61
CA LEU A 102 -8.33 0.43 -4.82
C LEU A 102 -8.81 0.59 -3.37
N GLY A 103 -8.57 1.75 -2.76
CA GLY A 103 -9.09 2.08 -1.43
C GLY A 103 -10.62 2.08 -1.38
N LEU A 104 -11.29 2.71 -2.35
CA LEU A 104 -12.75 2.71 -2.47
C LEU A 104 -13.33 1.32 -2.76
N LEU A 105 -12.67 0.56 -3.63
CA LEU A 105 -13.02 -0.85 -3.87
C LEU A 105 -12.90 -1.66 -2.58
N THR A 106 -11.96 -1.34 -1.70
CA THR A 106 -11.82 -1.98 -0.39
C THR A 106 -12.97 -1.58 0.55
N VAL A 107 -13.34 -0.30 0.64
CA VAL A 107 -14.53 0.15 1.39
C VAL A 107 -15.78 -0.64 0.97
N ILE A 108 -15.99 -0.73 -0.34
CA ILE A 108 -17.12 -1.44 -0.95
C ILE A 108 -17.05 -2.94 -0.65
N SER A 109 -15.86 -3.54 -0.79
CA SER A 109 -15.63 -4.97 -0.52
C SER A 109 -15.91 -5.31 0.95
N VAL A 110 -15.47 -4.48 1.89
CA VAL A 110 -15.74 -4.67 3.33
C VAL A 110 -17.25 -4.67 3.58
N TYR A 111 -18.00 -3.71 3.04
CA TYR A 111 -19.47 -3.69 3.15
C TYR A 111 -20.07 -5.01 2.66
N PHE A 112 -19.70 -5.45 1.45
CA PHE A 112 -20.28 -6.65 0.84
C PHE A 112 -19.92 -7.92 1.61
N ILE A 113 -18.65 -8.09 1.96
CA ILE A 113 -18.14 -9.28 2.64
C ILE A 113 -18.76 -9.39 4.03
N PHE A 114 -18.73 -8.33 4.83
CA PHE A 114 -19.27 -8.38 6.19
C PHE A 114 -20.81 -8.47 6.19
N SER A 115 -21.49 -7.82 5.25
CA SER A 115 -22.94 -7.97 5.07
C SER A 115 -23.35 -9.40 4.71
N ASN A 116 -22.57 -10.07 3.87
CA ASN A 116 -22.85 -11.43 3.40
C ASN A 116 -22.48 -12.49 4.45
N MET A 117 -21.39 -12.27 5.18
CA MET A 117 -20.93 -13.20 6.20
C MET A 117 -21.67 -13.05 7.53
N PHE A 118 -22.11 -11.85 7.88
CA PHE A 118 -22.70 -11.59 9.20
C PHE A 118 -24.05 -10.89 9.05
N THR A 119 -24.08 -9.57 9.23
CA THR A 119 -25.30 -8.77 9.16
C THR A 119 -25.07 -7.52 8.34
N LYS A 120 -26.15 -6.93 7.80
CA LYS A 120 -26.09 -5.64 7.12
C LYS A 120 -25.47 -4.55 8.00
N THR A 121 -25.76 -4.57 9.30
CA THR A 121 -25.15 -3.64 10.26
C THR A 121 -23.65 -3.83 10.35
N THR A 122 -23.14 -5.06 10.40
CA THR A 122 -21.70 -5.34 10.38
C THR A 122 -21.04 -4.85 9.10
N GLY A 123 -21.71 -4.97 7.95
CA GLY A 123 -21.27 -4.37 6.70
C GLY A 123 -21.15 -2.84 6.75
N ILE A 124 -22.19 -2.16 7.23
CA ILE A 124 -22.21 -0.69 7.35
C ILE A 124 -21.13 -0.21 8.32
N VAL A 125 -21.01 -0.87 9.48
CA VAL A 125 -20.00 -0.54 10.49
C VAL A 125 -18.60 -0.72 9.90
N GLY A 126 -18.29 -1.88 9.33
CA GLY A 126 -16.96 -2.15 8.80
C GLY A 126 -16.57 -1.22 7.66
N ALA A 127 -17.50 -0.94 6.74
CA ALA A 127 -17.24 -0.01 5.65
C ALA A 127 -17.04 1.42 6.14
N THR A 128 -17.82 1.86 7.14
CA THR A 128 -17.62 3.17 7.78
C THR A 128 -16.24 3.24 8.42
N LEU A 129 -15.88 2.25 9.24
CA LEU A 129 -14.57 2.21 9.91
C LEU A 129 -13.42 2.27 8.91
N TYR A 130 -13.43 1.43 7.87
CA TYR A 130 -12.38 1.45 6.83
C TYR A 130 -12.35 2.76 6.02
N ALA A 131 -13.52 3.38 5.80
CA ALA A 131 -13.60 4.62 5.04
C ALA A 131 -12.91 5.79 5.75
N VAL A 132 -13.04 5.88 7.08
CA VAL A 132 -12.62 7.08 7.84
C VAL A 132 -11.44 6.87 8.79
N THR A 133 -11.08 5.63 9.16
CA THR A 133 -9.94 5.40 10.05
C THR A 133 -8.65 5.91 9.39
N ILE A 134 -7.94 6.80 10.07
CA ILE A 134 -6.74 7.47 9.54
C ILE A 134 -5.67 6.47 9.07
N SER A 135 -5.39 5.41 9.84
CA SER A 135 -4.38 4.41 9.45
C SER A 135 -4.74 3.69 8.15
N THR A 136 -6.00 3.29 7.94
CA THR A 136 -6.45 2.69 6.67
C THR A 136 -6.45 3.70 5.52
N VAL A 137 -6.75 4.97 5.81
CA VAL A 137 -6.72 6.04 4.81
C VAL A 137 -5.29 6.29 4.34
N PHE A 138 -4.32 6.44 5.25
CA PHE A 138 -2.92 6.64 4.89
C PHE A 138 -2.28 5.39 4.28
N TRP A 139 -2.71 4.19 4.66
CA TRP A 139 -2.35 2.96 3.95
C TRP A 139 -2.78 3.02 2.49
N ASP A 140 -4.03 3.40 2.22
CA ASP A 140 -4.55 3.52 0.85
C ASP A 140 -3.94 4.68 0.06
N ARG A 141 -3.31 5.66 0.72
CA ARG A 141 -2.58 6.76 0.08
C ARG A 141 -1.12 6.44 -0.16
N TRP A 142 -0.59 5.40 0.47
CA TRP A 142 0.76 4.93 0.21
C TRP A 142 0.78 4.16 -1.10
N VAL A 143 1.13 4.85 -2.18
CA VAL A 143 1.12 4.29 -3.53
C VAL A 143 2.35 3.43 -3.73
N VAL A 144 2.22 2.13 -3.46
CA VAL A 144 3.29 1.13 -3.63
C VAL A 144 2.68 -0.22 -4.03
N PRO A 145 3.46 -1.16 -4.61
CA PRO A 145 2.92 -2.46 -5.01
C PRO A 145 2.26 -3.26 -3.88
N THR A 146 2.61 -2.99 -2.64
CA THR A 146 2.07 -3.65 -1.44
C THR A 146 0.73 -3.08 -0.98
N GLN A 147 0.30 -1.91 -1.49
CA GLN A 147 -0.94 -1.24 -1.11
C GLN A 147 -2.20 -2.14 -1.22
N PRO A 148 -2.38 -2.98 -2.27
CA PRO A 148 -3.55 -3.85 -2.41
C PRO A 148 -3.68 -4.95 -1.34
N THR A 149 -2.73 -5.07 -0.41
CA THR A 149 -2.72 -6.09 0.66
C THR A 149 -4.03 -6.13 1.45
N LEU A 150 -4.65 -4.98 1.77
CA LEU A 150 -5.89 -4.96 2.54
C LEU A 150 -7.08 -5.48 1.72
N LEU A 151 -7.21 -5.06 0.46
CA LEU A 151 -8.22 -5.59 -0.46
C LEU A 151 -8.08 -7.11 -0.58
N TRP A 152 -6.86 -7.59 -0.80
CA TRP A 152 -6.54 -9.01 -0.87
C TRP A 152 -6.95 -9.73 0.42
N SER A 153 -6.62 -9.16 1.59
CA SER A 153 -6.86 -9.77 2.90
C SER A 153 -8.35 -9.93 3.20
N PHE A 154 -9.19 -8.93 2.87
CA PHE A 154 -10.64 -9.06 3.05
C PHE A 154 -11.24 -10.14 2.15
N TRP A 155 -10.85 -10.19 0.87
CA TRP A 155 -11.33 -11.22 -0.04
C TRP A 155 -10.80 -12.62 0.32
N TYR A 156 -9.58 -12.72 0.85
CA TYR A 156 -9.04 -13.98 1.37
C TYR A 156 -9.83 -14.46 2.58
N LEU A 157 -10.12 -13.57 3.54
CA LEU A 157 -10.99 -13.85 4.68
C LEU A 157 -12.38 -14.33 4.24
N TYR A 158 -12.98 -13.67 3.24
CA TYR A 158 -14.24 -14.09 2.63
C TYR A 158 -14.16 -15.50 2.03
N ALA A 159 -13.08 -15.81 1.30
CA ALA A 159 -12.87 -17.12 0.70
C ALA A 159 -12.75 -18.21 1.76
N LEU A 160 -11.95 -17.99 2.82
CA LEU A 160 -11.81 -18.92 3.94
C LEU A 160 -13.15 -19.19 4.63
N PHE A 161 -13.91 -18.15 4.95
CA PHE A 161 -15.20 -18.31 5.63
C PHE A 161 -16.27 -18.93 4.73
N SER A 162 -16.21 -18.69 3.42
CA SER A 162 -17.06 -19.36 2.44
C SER A 162 -16.74 -20.85 2.35
N LEU A 163 -15.45 -21.22 2.37
CA LEU A 163 -15.04 -22.63 2.42
C LEU A 163 -15.51 -23.32 3.69
N LEU A 164 -15.40 -22.68 4.87
CA LEU A 164 -15.93 -23.22 6.12
C LEU A 164 -17.44 -23.54 6.05
N ARG A 165 -18.20 -22.79 5.24
CA ARG A 165 -19.64 -23.05 4.96
C ARG A 165 -19.88 -24.11 3.89
N GLY A 166 -18.82 -24.73 3.36
CA GLY A 166 -18.87 -25.71 2.28
C GLY A 166 -19.07 -25.11 0.89
N ASN A 167 -18.94 -23.78 0.72
CA ASN A 167 -19.12 -23.12 -0.57
C ASN A 167 -17.83 -23.18 -1.41
N GLN A 168 -17.73 -24.21 -2.25
CA GLN A 168 -16.57 -24.38 -3.15
C GLN A 168 -16.50 -23.38 -4.30
N ARG A 169 -17.49 -22.48 -4.47
CA ARG A 169 -17.36 -21.35 -5.41
C ARG A 169 -16.26 -20.36 -4.97
N ALA A 170 -15.69 -20.52 -3.78
CA ALA A 170 -14.52 -19.78 -3.33
C ALA A 170 -13.20 -20.23 -4.00
N PHE A 171 -13.11 -21.43 -4.60
CA PHE A 171 -11.87 -21.94 -5.20
C PHE A 171 -11.33 -21.07 -6.37
N PRO A 172 -12.15 -20.62 -7.34
CA PRO A 172 -11.69 -19.68 -8.36
C PRO A 172 -11.13 -18.39 -7.77
N LEU A 173 -11.79 -17.85 -6.73
CA LEU A 173 -11.30 -16.67 -6.01
C LEU A 173 -9.96 -16.94 -5.32
N LEU A 174 -9.78 -18.11 -4.72
CA LEU A 174 -8.47 -18.52 -4.17
C LEU A 174 -7.39 -18.60 -5.25
N GLY A 175 -7.71 -19.09 -6.45
CA GLY A 175 -6.77 -19.11 -7.57
C GLY A 175 -6.30 -17.71 -7.97
N LEU A 176 -7.25 -16.76 -8.07
CA LEU A 176 -6.97 -15.34 -8.29
C LEU A 176 -6.07 -14.78 -7.18
N LEU A 177 -6.46 -14.96 -5.91
CA LEU A 177 -5.73 -14.43 -4.76
C LEU A 177 -4.34 -15.03 -4.64
N PHE A 178 -4.16 -16.33 -4.86
CA PHE A 178 -2.85 -16.99 -4.84
C PHE A 178 -1.95 -16.47 -5.95
N GLY A 179 -2.49 -16.28 -7.16
CA GLY A 179 -1.72 -15.68 -8.26
C GLY A 179 -1.26 -14.26 -7.93
N LEU A 180 -2.11 -13.48 -7.26
CA LEU A 180 -1.80 -12.10 -6.85
C LEU A 180 -0.74 -11.97 -5.74
N ILE A 181 -0.39 -13.04 -5.01
CA ILE A 181 0.59 -12.96 -3.90
C ILE A 181 1.92 -12.38 -4.38
N TRP A 182 2.42 -12.83 -5.53
CA TRP A 182 3.69 -12.34 -6.09
C TRP A 182 3.60 -10.90 -6.64
N HIS A 183 2.41 -10.48 -7.08
CA HIS A 183 2.19 -9.11 -7.57
C HIS A 183 2.02 -8.09 -6.44
N VAL A 184 1.50 -8.51 -5.29
CA VAL A 184 1.17 -7.63 -4.18
C VAL A 184 2.25 -7.70 -3.11
N HIS A 185 2.41 -8.86 -2.48
CA HIS A 185 3.32 -9.00 -1.34
C HIS A 185 3.58 -10.48 -0.98
N ILE A 186 4.85 -10.93 -1.06
CA ILE A 186 5.22 -12.33 -0.78
C ILE A 186 4.95 -12.78 0.67
N ALA A 187 4.98 -11.88 1.65
CA ALA A 187 4.57 -12.17 3.03
C ALA A 187 3.11 -12.64 3.20
N LEU A 188 2.29 -12.66 2.14
CA LEU A 188 0.96 -13.30 2.16
C LEU A 188 1.03 -14.81 1.91
N LEU A 189 2.13 -15.33 1.36
CA LEU A 189 2.34 -16.76 1.07
C LEU A 189 2.13 -17.67 2.29
N PRO A 190 2.60 -17.34 3.51
CA PRO A 190 2.39 -18.18 4.70
C PRO A 190 0.92 -18.42 5.05
N LEU A 191 0.00 -17.62 4.50
CA LEU A 191 -1.44 -17.76 4.75
C LEU A 191 -2.11 -18.82 3.87
N VAL A 192 -1.51 -19.23 2.75
CA VAL A 192 -2.07 -20.20 1.78
C VAL A 192 -2.56 -21.50 2.44
N PRO A 193 -1.82 -22.12 3.38
CA PRO A 193 -2.26 -23.34 4.07
C PRO A 193 -3.62 -23.22 4.78
N LEU A 194 -4.03 -21.99 5.19
CA LEU A 194 -5.35 -21.78 5.80
C LEU A 194 -6.51 -22.17 4.88
N SER A 195 -6.33 -22.08 3.57
CA SER A 195 -7.36 -22.48 2.61
C SER A 195 -7.64 -23.97 2.66
N LEU A 196 -6.57 -24.79 2.77
CA LEU A 196 -6.71 -26.23 2.95
C LEU A 196 -7.36 -26.54 4.30
N ILE A 197 -6.90 -25.90 5.38
CA ILE A 197 -7.48 -26.07 6.71
C ILE A 197 -8.98 -25.74 6.68
N ALA A 198 -9.37 -24.56 6.16
CA ALA A 198 -10.77 -24.16 6.05
C ALA A 198 -11.60 -25.15 5.23
N PHE A 199 -11.05 -25.69 4.13
CA PHE A 199 -11.71 -26.71 3.34
C PHE A 199 -11.92 -28.02 4.09
N LEU A 200 -10.89 -28.52 4.80
CA LEU A 200 -10.98 -29.76 5.59
C LEU A 200 -12.04 -29.64 6.70
N PHE A 201 -12.12 -28.48 7.37
CA PHE A 201 -13.15 -28.21 8.38
C PHE A 201 -14.57 -28.16 7.81
N SER A 202 -14.73 -27.91 6.51
CA SER A 202 -16.05 -27.94 5.85
C SER A 202 -16.66 -29.33 5.75
N LYS A 203 -15.82 -30.38 5.84
CA LYS A 203 -16.18 -31.80 5.65
C LYS A 203 -16.89 -32.10 4.32
N LYS A 204 -16.78 -31.23 3.32
CA LYS A 204 -17.36 -31.44 1.98
C LYS A 204 -16.40 -32.20 1.07
N GLN A 205 -16.94 -33.03 0.19
CA GLN A 205 -16.17 -33.70 -0.86
C GLN A 205 -15.68 -32.69 -1.91
N LEU A 206 -14.40 -32.77 -2.28
CA LEU A 206 -13.78 -31.85 -3.23
C LEU A 206 -14.33 -32.05 -4.64
N ARG A 207 -14.80 -30.98 -5.28
CA ARG A 207 -15.21 -31.04 -6.69
C ARG A 207 -14.00 -30.72 -7.57
N ILE A 208 -13.64 -31.64 -8.45
CA ILE A 208 -12.50 -31.47 -9.36
C ILE A 208 -12.60 -30.19 -10.20
N LYS A 209 -13.81 -29.82 -10.65
CA LYS A 209 -14.06 -28.56 -11.38
C LYS A 209 -13.63 -27.32 -10.57
N SER A 210 -13.82 -27.32 -9.25
CA SER A 210 -13.40 -26.22 -8.39
C SER A 210 -11.88 -26.09 -8.37
N VAL A 211 -11.17 -27.22 -8.28
CA VAL A 211 -9.70 -27.27 -8.29
C VAL A 211 -9.15 -26.84 -9.64
N LEU A 212 -9.72 -27.33 -10.74
CA LEU A 212 -9.31 -26.95 -12.10
C LEU A 212 -9.45 -25.45 -12.32
N LEU A 213 -10.54 -24.83 -11.83
CA LEU A 213 -10.70 -23.38 -11.91
C LEU A 213 -9.68 -22.64 -11.03
N LEU A 214 -9.40 -23.12 -9.81
CA LEU A 214 -8.34 -22.54 -8.96
C LEU A 214 -7.01 -22.53 -9.71
N VAL A 215 -6.61 -23.68 -10.26
CA VAL A 215 -5.36 -23.82 -11.02
C VAL A 215 -5.36 -22.92 -12.26
N ALA A 216 -6.46 -22.88 -13.02
CA ALA A 216 -6.57 -22.03 -14.20
C ALA A 216 -6.36 -20.55 -13.87
N PHE A 217 -7.07 -20.01 -12.87
CA PHE A 217 -6.88 -18.63 -12.44
C PHE A 217 -5.47 -18.37 -11.88
N PHE A 218 -4.93 -19.30 -11.09
CA PHE A 218 -3.56 -19.18 -10.60
C PHE A 218 -2.53 -19.10 -11.75
N MET A 219 -2.64 -19.97 -12.74
CA MET A 219 -1.72 -20.02 -13.88
C MET A 219 -1.83 -18.78 -14.78
N VAL A 220 -3.05 -18.27 -15.01
CA VAL A 220 -3.24 -17.04 -15.80
C VAL A 220 -2.57 -15.85 -15.10
N LEU A 221 -2.78 -15.71 -13.80
CA LEU A 221 -2.25 -14.58 -13.04
C LEU A 221 -0.73 -14.69 -12.86
N THR A 222 -0.18 -15.91 -12.70
CA THR A 222 1.27 -16.14 -12.61
C THR A 222 1.98 -16.29 -13.96
N ALA A 223 1.28 -16.13 -15.10
CA ALA A 223 1.90 -16.28 -16.41
C ALA A 223 3.15 -15.39 -16.63
N PRO A 224 3.16 -14.09 -16.24
CA PRO A 224 4.36 -13.26 -16.38
C PRO A 224 5.56 -13.78 -15.59
N PHE A 225 5.32 -14.37 -14.41
CA PHE A 225 6.37 -14.99 -13.60
C PHE A 225 7.02 -16.15 -14.34
N TRP A 226 6.23 -17.10 -14.83
CA TRP A 226 6.74 -18.29 -15.52
C TRP A 226 7.46 -17.91 -16.82
N ILE A 227 6.91 -16.98 -17.60
CA ILE A 227 7.56 -16.49 -18.82
C ILE A 227 8.92 -15.86 -18.49
N PHE A 228 9.00 -15.07 -17.41
CA PHE A 228 10.26 -14.50 -16.96
C PHE A 228 11.26 -15.59 -16.54
N GLU A 229 10.85 -16.54 -15.70
CA GLU A 229 11.73 -17.62 -15.22
C GLU A 229 12.31 -18.45 -16.37
N PHE A 230 11.49 -18.82 -17.36
CA PHE A 230 11.98 -19.57 -18.52
C PHE A 230 12.95 -18.77 -19.39
N ARG A 231 12.81 -17.43 -19.45
CA ARG A 231 13.73 -16.56 -20.19
C ARG A 231 15.05 -16.28 -19.47
N HIS A 232 15.07 -16.44 -18.14
CA HIS A 232 16.20 -16.04 -17.29
C HIS A 232 16.72 -17.20 -16.43
N ASN A 233 16.60 -18.44 -16.91
CA ASN A 233 17.16 -19.64 -16.27
C ASN A 233 16.77 -19.77 -14.78
N PHE A 234 15.49 -19.51 -14.46
CA PHE A 234 14.93 -19.58 -13.11
C PHE A 234 15.64 -18.68 -12.08
N GLN A 235 16.10 -17.49 -12.51
CA GLN A 235 16.82 -16.54 -11.66
C GLN A 235 16.06 -16.17 -10.39
N GLN A 236 14.75 -15.91 -10.44
CA GLN A 236 14.03 -15.49 -9.23
C GLN A 236 13.86 -16.63 -8.25
N ILE A 237 13.57 -17.84 -8.73
CA ILE A 237 13.51 -19.03 -7.86
C ILE A 237 14.86 -19.25 -7.18
N ASN A 238 15.97 -19.17 -7.95
CA ASN A 238 17.31 -19.33 -7.40
C ASN A 238 17.66 -18.22 -6.39
N GLY A 239 17.33 -16.97 -6.68
CA GLY A 239 17.50 -15.84 -5.77
C GLY A 239 16.67 -15.97 -4.49
N PHE A 240 15.44 -16.49 -4.60
CA PHE A 240 14.60 -16.76 -3.43
C PHE A 240 15.20 -17.87 -2.57
N VAL A 241 15.61 -18.99 -3.16
CA VAL A 241 16.19 -20.13 -2.44
C VAL A 241 17.51 -19.73 -1.75
N SER A 242 18.40 -19.01 -2.44
CA SER A 242 19.65 -18.54 -1.86
C SER A 242 19.41 -17.58 -0.68
N SER A 243 18.36 -16.75 -0.75
CA SER A 243 17.99 -15.85 0.34
C SER A 243 17.60 -16.53 1.65
N LEU A 244 17.22 -17.82 1.61
CA LEU A 244 16.90 -18.59 2.81
C LEU A 244 18.17 -18.98 3.58
N THR A 245 19.31 -19.09 2.89
CA THR A 245 20.59 -19.47 3.48
C THR A 245 21.44 -18.28 3.88
N ILE A 246 21.32 -17.15 3.19
CA ILE A 246 22.11 -15.93 3.47
C ILE A 246 21.81 -15.42 4.88
N TYR A 247 22.86 -15.30 5.70
CA TYR A 247 22.79 -14.69 7.01
C TYR A 247 22.73 -13.17 6.85
N ARG A 248 21.76 -12.53 7.50
CA ARG A 248 21.71 -11.08 7.69
C ARG A 248 21.91 -10.85 9.19
N GLU A 249 22.62 -9.79 9.57
CA GLU A 249 22.89 -9.39 10.97
C GLU A 249 21.60 -8.94 11.71
N GLU A 250 20.58 -9.79 11.69
CA GLU A 250 19.31 -9.57 12.34
C GLU A 250 19.31 -10.25 13.71
N PRO A 251 18.66 -9.67 14.73
CA PRO A 251 18.56 -10.30 16.03
C PRO A 251 17.81 -11.63 15.95
N GLU A 252 18.25 -12.58 16.76
CA GLU A 252 17.65 -13.91 16.90
C GLU A 252 16.94 -14.07 18.26
N GLY A 253 16.22 -15.19 18.42
CA GLY A 253 15.61 -15.58 19.69
C GLY A 253 14.59 -14.56 20.23
N TYR A 254 14.72 -14.22 21.51
CA TYR A 254 13.78 -13.35 22.23
C TYR A 254 13.69 -11.94 21.63
N THR A 255 14.83 -11.34 21.24
CA THR A 255 14.87 -9.99 20.65
C THR A 255 14.16 -9.95 19.30
N ARG A 256 14.21 -11.04 18.52
CA ARG A 256 13.42 -11.16 17.29
C ARG A 256 11.93 -11.22 17.59
N LEU A 257 11.57 -12.03 18.59
CA LEU A 257 10.19 -12.21 19.01
C LEU A 257 9.56 -10.88 19.45
N THR A 258 10.28 -10.07 20.25
CA THR A 258 9.79 -8.74 20.66
C THR A 258 9.61 -7.82 19.45
N LYS A 259 10.59 -7.74 18.54
CA LYS A 259 10.44 -6.97 17.29
C LYS A 259 9.22 -7.40 16.47
N ILE A 260 8.94 -8.70 16.38
CA ILE A 260 7.76 -9.23 15.67
C ILE A 260 6.46 -8.81 16.34
N PHE A 261 6.36 -8.94 17.66
CA PHE A 261 5.17 -8.50 18.39
C PHE A 261 4.99 -6.98 18.34
N ASP A 262 6.06 -6.21 18.46
CA ASP A 262 6.01 -4.75 18.35
C ASP A 262 5.52 -4.34 16.95
N ALA A 263 6.11 -4.92 15.89
CA ALA A 263 5.71 -4.64 14.51
C ALA A 263 4.26 -5.06 14.21
N ALA A 264 3.84 -6.24 14.69
CA ALA A 264 2.48 -6.73 14.53
C ALA A 264 1.45 -5.92 15.35
N SER A 265 1.87 -5.33 16.47
CA SER A 265 1.01 -4.52 17.33
C SER A 265 0.49 -3.27 16.63
N GLY A 266 1.24 -2.71 15.66
CA GLY A 266 0.82 -1.55 14.88
C GLY A 266 -0.55 -1.77 14.22
N ALA A 267 -0.77 -2.97 13.66
CA ALA A 267 -2.04 -3.35 13.05
C ALA A 267 -3.19 -3.50 14.07
N PHE A 268 -2.88 -3.72 15.36
CA PHE A 268 -3.89 -3.82 16.41
C PHE A 268 -4.16 -2.49 17.12
N ALA A 269 -3.11 -1.75 17.46
CA ALA A 269 -3.15 -0.53 18.26
C ALA A 269 -3.61 0.70 17.46
N GLN A 270 -3.26 0.79 16.17
CA GLN A 270 -3.51 2.01 15.37
C GLN A 270 -4.79 1.91 14.50
N SER A 271 -5.61 0.90 14.71
CA SER A 271 -6.72 0.51 13.81
C SER A 271 -8.03 1.27 14.00
N LEU A 272 -8.22 2.03 15.10
CA LEU A 272 -9.51 2.66 15.40
C LEU A 272 -9.42 4.15 15.75
N LEU A 273 -8.41 4.56 16.54
CA LEU A 273 -8.24 5.94 16.98
C LEU A 273 -6.80 6.38 16.74
N TRP A 274 -6.63 7.33 15.82
CA TRP A 274 -5.32 7.94 15.55
C TRP A 274 -4.77 8.65 16.78
N GLY A 275 -3.45 8.56 16.98
CA GLY A 275 -2.74 9.25 18.07
C GLY A 275 -2.80 8.56 19.44
N VAL A 276 -3.60 7.50 19.61
CA VAL A 276 -3.65 6.74 20.87
C VAL A 276 -2.55 5.67 20.87
N LYS A 277 -1.54 5.84 21.74
CA LYS A 277 -0.50 4.83 21.96
C LYS A 277 -1.00 3.81 22.98
N ILE A 278 -1.40 2.64 22.50
CA ILE A 278 -1.73 1.49 23.35
C ILE A 278 -0.47 0.63 23.49
N PRO A 279 0.01 0.33 24.70
CA PRO A 279 1.14 -0.57 24.87
C PRO A 279 0.84 -1.95 24.26
N VAL A 280 1.86 -2.55 23.66
CA VAL A 280 1.77 -3.79 22.88
C VAL A 280 0.99 -4.89 23.59
N PHE A 281 1.33 -5.16 24.85
CA PHE A 281 0.63 -6.15 25.68
C PHE A 281 -0.88 -5.91 25.78
N PHE A 282 -1.30 -4.66 26.02
CA PHE A 282 -2.72 -4.32 26.14
C PHE A 282 -3.47 -4.44 24.81
N SER A 283 -2.80 -4.17 23.68
CA SER A 283 -3.42 -4.33 22.36
C SER A 283 -3.81 -5.79 22.07
N TYR A 284 -2.92 -6.74 22.37
CA TYR A 284 -3.19 -8.16 22.24
C TYR A 284 -4.22 -8.66 23.26
N LEU A 285 -4.09 -8.22 24.52
CA LEU A 285 -5.05 -8.58 25.56
C LEU A 285 -6.47 -8.14 25.18
N LEU A 286 -6.64 -6.88 24.76
CA LEU A 286 -7.93 -6.36 24.32
C LEU A 286 -8.48 -7.13 23.11
N PHE A 287 -7.63 -7.44 22.13
CA PHE A 287 -8.03 -8.22 20.97
C PHE A 287 -8.51 -9.63 21.35
N LEU A 288 -7.77 -10.34 22.21
CA LEU A 288 -8.12 -11.69 22.67
C LEU A 288 -9.39 -11.70 23.56
N LEU A 289 -9.52 -10.73 24.47
CA LEU A 289 -10.74 -10.56 25.28
C LEU A 289 -11.95 -10.29 24.39
N THR A 290 -11.80 -9.45 23.36
CA THR A 290 -12.87 -9.17 22.41
C THR A 290 -13.24 -10.42 21.62
N LEU A 291 -12.28 -11.17 21.08
CA LEU A 291 -12.55 -12.43 20.39
C LEU A 291 -13.27 -13.44 21.29
N THR A 292 -12.84 -13.56 22.54
CA THR A 292 -13.47 -14.44 23.54
C THR A 292 -14.91 -14.01 23.80
N PHE A 293 -15.15 -12.71 23.99
CA PHE A 293 -16.49 -12.15 24.15
C PHE A 293 -17.38 -12.41 22.92
N LEU A 294 -16.88 -12.17 21.71
CA LEU A 294 -17.60 -12.45 20.46
C LEU A 294 -17.96 -13.92 20.32
N LYS A 295 -17.08 -14.82 20.79
CA LYS A 295 -17.33 -16.25 20.83
C LYS A 295 -18.43 -16.61 21.82
N ILE A 296 -18.41 -16.06 23.04
CA ILE A 296 -19.46 -16.24 24.06
C ILE A 296 -20.81 -15.75 23.54
N LYS A 297 -20.82 -14.60 22.85
CA LYS A 297 -22.01 -14.04 22.17
C LYS A 297 -22.41 -14.77 20.89
N LYS A 298 -21.73 -15.87 20.52
CA LYS A 298 -21.98 -16.69 19.33
C LYS A 298 -21.97 -15.90 18.02
N SER A 299 -21.30 -14.74 17.99
CA SER A 299 -21.11 -13.93 16.78
C SER A 299 -20.06 -14.53 15.84
N ILE A 300 -19.17 -15.37 16.37
CA ILE A 300 -18.15 -16.11 15.62
C ILE A 300 -18.23 -17.61 15.96
N THR A 301 -18.17 -18.46 14.93
CA THR A 301 -18.15 -19.92 15.10
C THR A 301 -16.76 -20.44 15.52
N SER A 302 -16.67 -21.66 16.05
CA SER A 302 -15.36 -22.20 16.48
C SER A 302 -14.37 -22.35 15.31
N PRO A 303 -14.79 -22.83 14.12
CA PRO A 303 -13.87 -22.90 12.98
C PRO A 303 -13.39 -21.52 12.50
N GLN A 304 -14.26 -20.50 12.52
CA GLN A 304 -13.84 -19.13 12.18
C GLN A 304 -12.83 -18.58 13.18
N LEU A 305 -13.06 -18.79 14.49
CA LEU A 305 -12.11 -18.39 15.53
C LEU A 305 -10.75 -19.07 15.34
N LEU A 306 -10.74 -20.37 15.06
CA LEU A 306 -9.51 -21.12 14.78
C LEU A 306 -8.77 -20.54 13.56
N ILE A 307 -9.47 -20.22 12.47
CA ILE A 307 -8.84 -19.60 11.29
C ILE A 307 -8.22 -18.24 11.65
N ILE A 308 -8.89 -17.40 12.43
CA ILE A 308 -8.35 -16.11 12.87
C ILE A 308 -7.07 -16.30 13.70
N ILE A 309 -7.07 -17.25 14.63
CA ILE A 309 -5.90 -17.55 15.48
C ILE A 309 -4.74 -18.10 14.62
N LEU A 310 -5.02 -19.07 13.74
CA LEU A 310 -4.00 -19.66 12.87
C LEU A 310 -3.44 -18.65 11.87
N TRP A 311 -4.23 -17.68 11.41
CA TRP A 311 -3.73 -16.58 10.59
C TRP A 311 -2.62 -15.80 11.30
N ILE A 312 -2.85 -15.42 12.56
CA ILE A 312 -1.85 -14.71 13.36
C ILE A 312 -0.63 -15.60 13.60
N VAL A 313 -0.85 -16.85 14.01
CA VAL A 313 0.24 -17.80 14.31
C VAL A 313 1.11 -18.07 13.09
N LEU A 314 0.52 -18.34 11.92
CA LEU A 314 1.29 -18.64 10.71
C LEU A 314 2.17 -17.47 10.29
N LEU A 315 1.68 -16.23 10.40
CA LEU A 315 2.51 -15.07 10.07
C LEU A 315 3.62 -14.84 11.10
N VAL A 316 3.32 -14.91 12.39
CA VAL A 316 4.34 -14.80 13.45
C VAL A 316 5.42 -15.87 13.28
N VAL A 317 5.02 -17.13 13.09
CA VAL A 317 5.95 -18.25 12.86
C VAL A 317 6.76 -18.04 11.59
N SER A 318 6.15 -17.58 10.49
CA SER A 318 6.89 -17.31 9.25
C SER A 318 7.96 -16.22 9.43
N GLN A 319 7.67 -15.19 10.21
CA GLN A 319 8.63 -14.11 10.49
C GLN A 319 9.72 -14.56 11.47
N LEU A 320 9.41 -15.46 12.40
CA LEU A 320 10.40 -16.09 13.27
C LEU A 320 11.38 -16.97 12.49
N LEU A 321 10.88 -17.72 11.51
CA LEU A 321 11.71 -18.59 10.65
C LEU A 321 12.48 -17.81 9.57
N SER A 322 12.01 -16.62 9.22
CA SER A 322 12.67 -15.73 8.26
C SER A 322 13.95 -15.16 8.84
N LYS A 323 15.01 -15.05 8.03
CA LYS A 323 16.26 -14.33 8.35
C LYS A 323 16.23 -12.85 7.94
N ARG A 324 15.09 -12.37 7.45
CA ARG A 324 14.95 -10.99 6.94
C ARG A 324 14.64 -10.03 8.10
N GLY A 325 14.95 -8.75 7.88
CA GLY A 325 14.50 -7.67 8.76
C GLY A 325 12.98 -7.66 8.87
N VAL A 326 12.49 -7.47 10.10
CA VAL A 326 11.07 -7.43 10.40
C VAL A 326 10.57 -6.01 10.19
N SER A 327 9.52 -5.85 9.39
CA SER A 327 8.88 -4.55 9.17
C SER A 327 7.38 -4.61 9.42
N GLU A 328 6.83 -3.51 9.89
CA GLU A 328 5.42 -3.37 10.27
C GLU A 328 4.46 -3.69 9.12
N TYR A 329 4.82 -3.33 7.88
CA TYR A 329 3.95 -3.53 6.72
C TYR A 329 3.72 -5.01 6.38
N TYR A 330 4.59 -5.93 6.83
CA TYR A 330 4.36 -7.38 6.70
C TYR A 330 3.12 -7.86 7.47
N PHE A 331 2.71 -7.12 8.50
CA PHE A 331 1.56 -7.42 9.34
C PHE A 331 0.31 -6.61 8.97
N ALA A 332 0.35 -5.80 7.90
CA ALA A 332 -0.80 -4.99 7.49
C ALA A 332 -2.08 -5.80 7.27
N ASN A 333 -1.96 -7.06 6.84
CA ASN A 333 -3.09 -7.97 6.69
C ASN A 333 -3.88 -8.23 8.00
N PHE A 334 -3.27 -8.03 9.18
CA PHE A 334 -3.96 -8.12 10.47
C PHE A 334 -5.00 -7.00 10.66
N ILE A 335 -4.89 -5.89 9.93
CA ILE A 335 -5.91 -4.82 9.93
C ILE A 335 -7.26 -5.40 9.49
N ALA A 336 -7.29 -6.35 8.55
CA ALA A 336 -8.54 -6.99 8.12
C ALA A 336 -9.21 -7.80 9.25
N LEU A 337 -8.41 -8.52 10.06
CA LEU A 337 -8.90 -9.27 11.21
C LEU A 337 -9.39 -8.33 12.32
N ASN A 338 -8.61 -7.28 12.58
CA ASN A 338 -8.93 -6.29 13.58
C ASN A 338 -10.24 -5.55 13.24
N LEU A 339 -10.37 -5.09 11.98
CA LEU A 339 -11.59 -4.44 11.50
C LEU A 339 -12.82 -5.36 11.60
N LEU A 340 -12.67 -6.65 11.27
CA LEU A 340 -13.74 -7.64 11.47
C LEU A 340 -14.19 -7.68 12.94
N VAL A 341 -13.24 -7.80 13.86
CA VAL A 341 -13.51 -7.94 15.30
C VAL A 341 -14.23 -6.72 15.85
N PHE A 342 -13.76 -5.51 15.56
CA PHE A 342 -14.45 -4.29 16.00
C PHE A 342 -15.81 -4.10 15.33
N SER A 343 -15.93 -4.45 14.05
CA SER A 343 -17.21 -4.36 13.35
C SER A 343 -18.27 -5.25 13.99
N LEU A 344 -17.88 -6.47 14.36
CA LEU A 344 -18.76 -7.40 15.09
C LEU A 344 -19.08 -6.90 16.49
N LEU A 345 -18.10 -6.40 17.24
CA LEU A 345 -18.29 -5.87 18.59
C LEU A 345 -19.34 -4.76 18.62
N ILE A 346 -19.20 -3.76 17.74
CA ILE A 346 -20.16 -2.65 17.62
C ILE A 346 -21.52 -3.17 17.15
N SER A 347 -21.55 -4.13 16.23
CA SER A 347 -22.81 -4.69 15.69
C SER A 347 -23.64 -5.45 16.71
N ILE A 348 -23.05 -5.97 17.79
CA ILE A 348 -23.81 -6.63 18.87
C ILE A 348 -24.82 -5.66 19.50
N LEU A 349 -24.48 -4.38 19.57
CA LEU A 349 -25.36 -3.35 20.13
C LEU A 349 -26.60 -3.11 19.27
N ASP A 350 -26.58 -3.43 17.98
CA ASP A 350 -27.72 -3.26 17.07
C ASP A 350 -28.94 -4.10 17.47
N PHE A 351 -28.72 -5.22 18.14
CA PHE A 351 -29.79 -6.10 18.61
C PHE A 351 -30.63 -5.44 19.72
N VAL A 352 -30.05 -4.52 20.50
CA VAL A 352 -30.68 -3.91 21.68
C VAL A 352 -30.89 -2.40 21.53
N ARG A 353 -29.97 -1.69 20.86
CA ARG A 353 -29.88 -0.21 20.81
C ARG A 353 -29.29 0.30 19.49
N ARG A 354 -30.04 0.20 18.38
CA ARG A 354 -29.60 0.69 17.04
C ARG A 354 -29.12 2.13 17.02
N TRP A 355 -29.78 3.02 17.75
CA TRP A 355 -29.40 4.43 17.83
C TRP A 355 -28.00 4.62 18.44
N LEU A 356 -27.58 3.74 19.36
CA LEU A 356 -26.26 3.79 19.98
C LEU A 356 -25.16 3.46 18.97
N VAL A 357 -25.40 2.48 18.08
CA VAL A 357 -24.49 2.19 16.95
C VAL A 357 -24.31 3.42 16.08
N ALA A 358 -25.41 4.11 15.72
CA ALA A 358 -25.34 5.33 14.94
C ALA A 358 -24.54 6.44 15.65
N VAL A 359 -24.77 6.66 16.95
CA VAL A 359 -24.01 7.63 17.75
C VAL A 359 -22.51 7.30 17.79
N ILE A 360 -22.16 6.02 18.00
CA ILE A 360 -20.76 5.57 18.00
C ILE A 360 -20.11 5.85 16.64
N LEU A 361 -20.78 5.47 15.54
CA LEU A 361 -20.24 5.71 14.19
C LEU A 361 -20.07 7.20 13.88
N VAL A 362 -21.06 8.03 14.23
CA VAL A 362 -20.93 9.49 14.08
C VAL A 362 -19.76 10.03 14.91
N GLY A 363 -19.61 9.58 16.16
CA GLY A 363 -18.47 9.96 17.00
C GLY A 363 -17.12 9.57 16.40
N ILE A 364 -17.00 8.37 15.82
CA ILE A 364 -15.78 7.90 15.15
C ILE A 364 -15.48 8.74 13.91
N VAL A 365 -16.50 9.04 13.09
CA VAL A 365 -16.36 9.88 11.88
C VAL A 365 -15.90 11.28 12.27
N LEU A 366 -16.55 11.92 13.25
CA LEU A 366 -16.18 13.25 13.72
C LEU A 366 -14.76 13.28 14.30
N THR A 367 -14.41 12.28 15.12
CA THR A 367 -13.08 12.19 15.73
C THR A 367 -11.99 12.00 14.67
N ASN A 368 -12.17 11.08 13.71
CA ASN A 368 -11.18 10.90 12.65
C ASN A 368 -11.15 12.09 11.68
N THR A 369 -12.26 12.78 11.43
CA THR A 369 -12.27 14.02 10.64
C THR A 369 -11.46 15.10 11.34
N PHE A 370 -11.63 15.27 12.65
CA PHE A 370 -10.81 16.19 13.45
C PHE A 370 -9.33 15.83 13.33
N TRP A 371 -8.96 14.57 13.51
CA TRP A 371 -7.56 14.13 13.37
C TRP A 371 -7.02 14.33 11.97
N LEU A 372 -7.79 14.05 10.91
CA LEU A 372 -7.39 14.29 9.51
C LEU A 372 -6.94 15.73 9.30
N PHE A 373 -7.65 16.70 9.87
CA PHE A 373 -7.29 18.11 9.78
C PHE A 373 -6.08 18.52 10.64
N GLN A 374 -5.74 17.73 11.66
CA GLN A 374 -4.58 17.94 12.53
C GLN A 374 -3.31 17.20 12.06
N VAL A 375 -3.42 16.22 11.16
CA VAL A 375 -2.24 15.52 10.63
C VAL A 375 -1.37 16.52 9.88
N GLN A 376 -0.11 16.65 10.34
CA GLN A 376 0.88 17.48 9.68
C GLN A 376 1.16 16.98 8.27
N GLU A 377 1.23 17.90 7.32
CA GLU A 377 1.59 17.60 5.95
C GLU A 377 2.99 17.01 5.85
N PHE A 378 3.21 16.17 4.84
CA PHE A 378 4.53 15.59 4.61
C PHE A 378 5.44 16.65 4.01
N LYS A 379 6.47 17.04 4.76
CA LYS A 379 7.44 18.07 4.37
C LYS A 379 8.29 17.65 3.16
N ASN A 380 8.34 16.36 2.87
CA ASN A 380 8.98 15.74 1.70
C ASN A 380 7.97 15.21 0.67
N SER A 381 6.74 15.71 0.66
CA SER A 381 5.71 15.29 -0.29
C SER A 381 6.07 15.59 -1.75
N TYR A 382 5.34 14.94 -2.66
CA TYR A 382 5.35 15.21 -4.10
C TYR A 382 5.27 16.72 -4.40
N LEU A 383 4.40 17.46 -3.71
CA LEU A 383 4.24 18.90 -3.90
C LEU A 383 5.57 19.64 -3.76
N TYR A 384 6.27 19.42 -2.66
CA TYR A 384 7.49 20.15 -2.34
C TYR A 384 8.66 19.72 -3.22
N LYS A 385 8.76 18.43 -3.57
CA LYS A 385 9.77 17.95 -4.52
C LYS A 385 9.54 18.51 -5.92
N LYS A 386 8.28 18.55 -6.38
CA LYS A 386 7.90 19.18 -7.65
C LYS A 386 8.24 20.67 -7.68
N GLN A 387 7.93 21.41 -6.61
CA GLN A 387 8.27 22.83 -6.50
C GLN A 387 9.79 23.08 -6.56
N ALA A 388 10.59 22.24 -5.89
CA ALA A 388 12.05 22.34 -5.96
C ALA A 388 12.58 22.10 -7.39
N VAL A 389 12.05 21.08 -8.08
CA VAL A 389 12.40 20.79 -9.48
C VAL A 389 11.96 21.93 -10.42
N ASP A 390 10.74 22.44 -10.24
CA ASP A 390 10.21 23.57 -11.01
C ASP A 390 11.05 24.84 -10.82
N PHE A 391 11.50 25.10 -9.59
CA PHE A 391 12.40 26.21 -9.28
C PHE A 391 13.76 26.07 -9.99
N ILE A 392 14.38 24.89 -9.90
CA ILE A 392 15.67 24.61 -10.57
C ILE A 392 15.52 24.74 -12.09
N LYS A 393 14.49 24.13 -12.68
CA LYS A 393 14.24 24.19 -14.13
C LYS A 393 14.03 25.62 -14.61
N LYS A 394 13.24 26.41 -13.87
CA LYS A 394 13.03 27.83 -14.20
C LYS A 394 14.31 28.65 -14.14
N ASP A 395 15.16 28.43 -13.14
CA ASP A 395 16.45 29.12 -13.03
C ASP A 395 17.39 28.72 -14.18
N ALA A 396 17.49 27.42 -14.47
CA ALA A 396 18.32 26.89 -15.56
C ALA A 396 17.90 27.45 -16.94
N ASP A 397 16.60 27.49 -17.22
CA ASP A 397 16.06 28.05 -18.46
C ASP A 397 16.35 29.56 -18.57
N SER A 398 16.25 30.30 -17.46
CA SER A 398 16.55 31.74 -17.46
C SER A 398 18.01 32.09 -17.72
N LYS A 399 18.91 31.12 -17.52
CA LYS A 399 20.37 31.25 -17.73
C LYS A 399 20.85 30.57 -19.02
N ASP A 400 19.92 30.01 -19.80
CA ASP A 400 20.17 29.22 -21.02
C ASP A 400 21.14 28.04 -20.78
N PHE A 401 20.97 27.30 -19.67
CA PHE A 401 21.75 26.09 -19.43
C PHE A 401 21.22 24.91 -20.24
N PHE A 402 22.06 24.31 -21.10
CA PHE A 402 21.71 23.13 -21.90
C PHE A 402 21.51 21.87 -21.05
N CYS A 403 22.27 21.74 -19.97
CA CYS A 403 22.16 20.68 -18.98
C CYS A 403 22.60 21.17 -17.61
N ILE A 404 22.18 20.46 -16.57
CA ILE A 404 22.48 20.76 -15.18
C ILE A 404 23.01 19.53 -14.46
N SER A 405 23.70 19.73 -13.35
CA SER A 405 24.08 18.66 -12.43
C SER A 405 23.36 18.85 -11.10
N ILE A 406 22.97 17.75 -10.47
CA ILE A 406 22.32 17.76 -9.15
C ILE A 406 23.21 17.05 -8.14
N ASN A 407 23.62 17.77 -7.11
CA ASN A 407 24.26 17.22 -5.92
C ASN A 407 23.25 17.15 -4.76
N TYR A 408 23.35 16.13 -3.91
CA TYR A 408 22.45 15.95 -2.78
C TYR A 408 23.20 16.07 -1.46
N ILE A 409 22.76 17.01 -0.62
CA ILE A 409 23.26 17.19 0.75
C ILE A 409 22.19 16.65 1.69
N THR A 410 22.28 15.37 2.03
CA THR A 410 21.24 14.66 2.77
C THR A 410 21.78 13.42 3.47
N ASN A 411 21.02 12.90 4.43
CA ASN A 411 21.29 11.59 5.02
C ASN A 411 21.18 10.46 3.97
N PRO A 412 21.90 9.34 4.16
CA PRO A 412 21.77 8.16 3.30
C PRO A 412 20.31 7.73 3.10
N GLY A 413 19.91 7.49 1.85
CA GLY A 413 18.57 7.03 1.49
C GLY A 413 17.52 8.14 1.26
N ALA A 414 17.83 9.40 1.55
CA ALA A 414 16.91 10.52 1.31
C ALA A 414 17.15 11.28 -0.02
N ALA A 415 18.20 10.92 -0.76
CA ALA A 415 18.50 11.42 -2.12
C ALA A 415 17.67 10.70 -3.21
N VAL A 416 16.34 10.63 -3.04
CA VAL A 416 15.44 9.87 -3.93
C VAL A 416 14.17 10.67 -4.25
N GLY A 417 13.44 10.30 -5.31
CA GLY A 417 12.17 10.95 -5.67
C GLY A 417 12.34 12.24 -6.45
N PHE A 418 13.38 12.36 -7.28
CA PHE A 418 13.67 13.56 -8.07
C PHE A 418 13.93 13.25 -9.54
N ARG A 419 14.57 12.12 -9.85
CA ARG A 419 15.10 11.86 -11.19
C ARG A 419 13.99 11.81 -12.24
N TYR A 420 12.87 11.14 -11.93
CA TYR A 420 11.71 11.15 -12.81
C TYR A 420 11.10 12.54 -12.97
N LEU A 421 11.05 13.34 -11.90
CA LEU A 421 10.47 14.68 -11.96
C LEU A 421 11.27 15.60 -12.89
N PHE A 422 12.60 15.53 -12.83
CA PHE A 422 13.46 16.28 -13.74
C PHE A 422 13.29 15.82 -15.20
N TRP A 423 13.25 14.51 -15.44
CA TRP A 423 12.96 13.97 -16.78
C TRP A 423 11.59 14.46 -17.30
N TRP A 424 10.56 14.35 -16.46
CA TRP A 424 9.20 14.78 -16.79
C TRP A 424 9.09 16.29 -17.06
N LYS A 425 9.97 17.09 -16.44
CA LYS A 425 10.07 18.54 -16.63
C LYS A 425 11.04 18.95 -17.73
N ASP A 426 11.51 18.00 -18.53
CA ASP A 426 12.44 18.24 -19.63
C ASP A 426 13.72 18.97 -19.17
N ALA A 427 14.24 18.56 -18.01
CA ALA A 427 15.52 19.00 -17.48
C ALA A 427 16.60 17.96 -17.79
N ASN A 428 17.56 18.32 -18.64
CA ASN A 428 18.69 17.45 -18.97
C ASN A 428 19.68 17.41 -17.80
N ILE A 429 19.79 16.27 -17.13
CA ILE A 429 20.70 16.08 -15.99
C ILE A 429 21.89 15.23 -16.37
N ILE A 430 23.08 15.72 -16.02
CA ILE A 430 24.34 14.99 -16.11
C ILE A 430 24.99 14.82 -14.73
N ARG A 431 26.03 13.97 -14.66
CA ARG A 431 26.80 13.72 -13.44
C ARG A 431 27.40 15.02 -12.88
N PRO A 432 27.41 15.20 -11.55
CA PRO A 432 28.16 16.28 -10.91
C PRO A 432 29.66 16.21 -11.25
N GLY A 433 30.29 17.38 -11.44
CA GLY A 433 31.72 17.50 -11.73
C GLY A 433 32.08 17.62 -13.22
N SER A 434 31.08 17.56 -14.12
CA SER A 434 31.27 17.58 -15.57
C SER A 434 31.39 18.99 -16.19
N ASN A 435 31.87 20.02 -15.48
CA ASN A 435 31.84 21.43 -15.94
C ASN A 435 30.43 21.95 -16.31
N ALA A 436 29.39 21.41 -15.67
CA ALA A 436 28.01 21.87 -15.75
C ALA A 436 27.60 22.60 -14.46
N PRO A 437 26.54 23.43 -14.49
CA PRO A 437 26.08 24.14 -13.31
C PRO A 437 25.53 23.13 -12.30
N ILE A 438 26.09 23.15 -11.08
CA ILE A 438 25.72 22.22 -10.01
C ILE A 438 24.70 22.88 -9.08
N TYR A 439 23.47 22.37 -9.08
CA TYR A 439 22.46 22.70 -8.07
C TYR A 439 22.59 21.72 -6.91
N ASN A 440 22.50 22.21 -5.67
CA ASN A 440 22.49 21.34 -4.49
C ASN A 440 21.07 21.23 -3.94
N ILE A 441 20.57 20.01 -3.83
CA ILE A 441 19.32 19.71 -3.12
C ILE A 441 19.68 19.31 -1.69
N VAL A 442 19.21 20.08 -0.71
CA VAL A 442 19.53 19.91 0.71
C VAL A 442 18.31 19.37 1.46
N ILE A 443 18.44 18.22 2.13
CA ILE A 443 17.33 17.59 2.88
C ILE A 443 17.85 17.07 4.24
N PRO A 444 17.38 17.61 5.38
CA PRO A 444 16.52 18.78 5.50
C PRO A 444 17.30 20.09 5.26
N TRP A 445 16.69 21.09 4.63
CA TRP A 445 17.36 22.35 4.25
C TRP A 445 18.08 23.07 5.40
N GLN A 446 17.62 22.84 6.64
CA GLN A 446 18.21 23.42 7.86
C GLN A 446 19.69 23.05 8.07
N VAL A 447 20.18 21.97 7.44
CA VAL A 447 21.59 21.57 7.52
C VAL A 447 22.52 22.60 6.88
N SER A 448 22.04 23.32 5.86
CA SER A 448 22.80 24.37 5.14
C SER A 448 22.02 25.68 5.08
N ALA A 449 21.35 26.06 6.17
CA ALA A 449 20.39 27.18 6.18
C ALA A 449 20.96 28.53 5.68
N ASN A 450 22.27 28.76 5.84
CA ASN A 450 22.93 30.00 5.40
C ASN A 450 23.25 30.04 3.90
N GLU A 451 23.18 28.89 3.22
CA GLU A 451 23.54 28.74 1.80
C GLU A 451 22.31 28.50 0.91
N VAL A 452 21.17 28.11 1.50
CA VAL A 452 19.93 27.78 0.76
C VAL A 452 19.28 29.04 0.19
N ASP A 453 19.17 29.10 -1.13
CA ASP A 453 18.53 30.20 -1.87
C ASP A 453 16.99 30.10 -1.87
N ALA A 454 16.46 28.88 -1.89
CA ALA A 454 15.02 28.62 -1.86
C ALA A 454 14.70 27.31 -1.13
N TYR A 455 13.54 27.24 -0.47
CA TYR A 455 13.09 26.02 0.21
C TYR A 455 11.60 25.76 0.03
N PHE A 456 11.27 24.47 -0.01
CA PHE A 456 9.92 23.93 -0.19
C PHE A 456 9.75 22.77 0.78
N GLY A 457 8.93 22.95 1.83
CA GLY A 457 8.80 21.96 2.90
C GLY A 457 10.13 21.69 3.61
N SER A 458 10.67 20.48 3.49
CA SER A 458 12.00 20.10 3.99
C SER A 458 13.10 20.16 2.94
N VAL A 459 12.78 20.44 1.68
CA VAL A 459 13.72 20.44 0.55
C VAL A 459 14.26 21.85 0.33
N GLY A 460 15.57 22.02 0.40
CA GLY A 460 16.28 23.26 0.08
C GLY A 460 16.99 23.15 -1.26
N VAL A 461 17.15 24.27 -1.94
CA VAL A 461 17.90 24.39 -3.20
C VAL A 461 18.96 25.47 -3.02
N ILE A 462 20.20 25.12 -3.35
CA ILE A 462 21.33 26.05 -3.52
C ILE A 462 21.60 26.16 -5.02
N LEU A 463 21.63 27.38 -5.53
CA LEU A 463 21.92 27.72 -6.91
C LEU A 463 23.41 27.48 -7.23
N PRO A 464 23.75 27.21 -8.50
CA PRO A 464 25.14 27.08 -8.92
C PRO A 464 25.90 28.39 -8.73
N GLU A 465 27.19 28.29 -8.39
CA GLU A 465 28.11 29.43 -8.42
C GLU A 465 28.15 30.07 -9.81
N THR A 466 28.43 31.38 -9.87
CA THR A 466 28.48 32.10 -11.15
C THR A 466 29.62 31.57 -12.02
N GLY A 467 29.29 31.02 -13.19
CA GLY A 467 30.24 30.49 -14.17
C GLY A 467 29.66 30.48 -15.59
N ASN A 468 30.52 30.32 -16.59
CA ASN A 468 30.09 30.20 -17.99
C ASN A 468 29.83 28.73 -18.33
N PHE A 469 28.57 28.29 -18.20
CA PHE A 469 28.15 26.91 -18.42
C PHE A 469 27.32 26.72 -19.71
N LYS A 470 27.76 27.35 -20.81
CA LYS A 470 27.04 27.35 -22.10
C LYS A 470 27.64 26.39 -23.15
N ASP A 471 28.49 25.45 -22.76
CA ASP A 471 29.06 24.46 -23.69
C ASP A 471 28.14 23.25 -23.82
N GLU A 472 27.38 23.17 -24.92
CA GLU A 472 26.49 22.06 -25.24
C GLU A 472 27.22 20.71 -25.33
N LYS A 473 28.50 20.70 -25.71
CA LYS A 473 29.29 19.45 -25.84
C LYS A 473 29.45 18.71 -24.52
N VAL A 474 29.38 19.43 -23.41
CA VAL A 474 29.40 18.84 -22.07
C VAL A 474 28.19 17.93 -21.86
N CYS A 475 27.03 18.33 -22.39
CA CYS A 475 25.77 17.63 -22.23
C CYS A 475 25.68 16.37 -23.09
N ASP A 476 26.34 16.37 -24.26
CA ASP A 476 26.34 15.25 -25.21
C ASP A 476 27.44 14.20 -24.93
N ASP A 477 28.38 14.49 -24.02
CA ASP A 477 29.41 13.52 -23.66
C ASP A 477 28.82 12.38 -22.84
N SER A 478 28.84 11.18 -23.41
CA SER A 478 28.39 9.94 -22.76
C SER A 478 29.05 9.64 -21.42
N ASN A 479 30.26 10.15 -21.16
CA ASN A 479 30.94 10.00 -19.86
C ASN A 479 30.22 10.78 -18.74
N ASN A 480 29.43 11.78 -19.11
CA ASN A 480 28.70 12.63 -18.18
C ASN A 480 27.28 12.11 -17.91
N TYR A 481 26.80 11.08 -18.61
CA TYR A 481 25.46 10.56 -18.41
C TYR A 481 25.26 9.94 -17.03
N LEU A 482 24.12 10.19 -16.38
CA LEU A 482 23.78 9.59 -15.10
C LEU A 482 23.87 8.06 -15.14
N ASP A 483 24.31 7.45 -14.04
CA ASP A 483 24.25 6.00 -13.87
C ASP A 483 22.82 5.47 -14.07
N PRO A 484 22.63 4.26 -14.61
CA PRO A 484 21.32 3.60 -14.64
C PRO A 484 20.65 3.59 -13.27
N LEU A 485 19.41 4.08 -13.20
CA LEU A 485 18.58 3.78 -12.03
C LEU A 485 18.09 2.34 -12.21
N LEU A 486 18.69 1.33 -11.57
CA LEU A 486 18.19 -0.07 -11.61
C LEU A 486 17.80 -0.59 -13.03
N GLY A 487 18.57 -0.21 -14.06
CA GLY A 487 18.31 -0.58 -15.46
C GLY A 487 17.48 0.42 -16.28
N PHE A 488 17.19 1.62 -15.74
CA PHE A 488 16.62 2.75 -16.48
C PHE A 488 17.75 3.71 -16.91
N THR A 489 18.06 3.74 -18.20
CA THR A 489 18.95 4.71 -18.84
C THR A 489 18.40 5.15 -20.18
N LYS A 490 17.43 6.06 -20.14
CA LYS A 490 17.18 7.08 -21.16
C LYS A 490 16.39 8.20 -20.49
#